data_AF-A0A6J6BW61-F1
#
_entry.id   AF-A0A6J6BW61-F1
#
_cell.length_a   1.000
_cell.length_b   1.000
_cell.length_c   1.000
_cell.angle_alpha   90.00
_cell.angle_beta   90.00
_cell.angle_gamma   90.00
#
_symmetry.space_group_name_H-M   'P 1'
#
loop_
_entity.id
_entity.type
_entity.pdbx_description
1 polymer ?
#
loop_
_entity_poly.entity_id
_entity_poly.type
_entity_poly.pdbx_seq_one_letter_code
_entity_poly.pdbx_strand_id
1 'polypeptide(L)'
;MAWTSAQVLRAVMPADAHVEWTDPTSAYSLVERRVAPLGAGRSVAELEATGVRVCLLTRQGVGHLATPAHLVQEDDVVHVIGTPTAVEAFDRSMQEAVR
;
A
#
# COMPACT_ATOMS: atom_id res chain seq x y z
N MET A 1 8.53 23.83 -2.88
CA MET A 1 9.41 23.49 -1.73
C MET A 1 8.73 22.55 -0.71
N ALA A 2 7.58 21.90 -0.98
CA ALA A 2 6.91 21.06 0.03
C ALA A 2 7.34 19.57 0.00
N TRP A 3 7.98 19.14 -1.09
CA TRP A 3 8.25 17.72 -1.34
C TRP A 3 9.47 17.16 -0.58
N THR A 4 10.44 17.99 -0.23
CA THR A 4 11.65 17.53 0.48
C THR A 4 11.47 17.48 2.00
N SER A 5 10.61 18.34 2.57
CA SER A 5 10.39 18.38 4.04
C SER A 5 9.64 17.17 4.58
N ALA A 6 8.75 16.55 3.80
CA ALA A 6 7.98 15.39 4.24
C ALA A 6 8.85 14.13 4.45
N GLN A 7 10.04 14.05 3.85
CA GLN A 7 10.94 12.90 4.04
C GLN A 7 11.72 12.98 5.35
N VAL A 8 12.01 14.18 5.86
CA VAL A 8 12.82 14.35 7.10
C VAL A 8 11.99 14.10 8.37
N LEU A 9 10.67 14.31 8.35
CA LEU A 9 9.79 14.06 9.51
C LEU A 9 9.48 12.57 9.74
N ARG A 10 9.73 11.70 8.74
CA ARG A 10 9.43 10.25 8.79
C ARG A 10 10.33 9.43 9.73
N ALA A 11 11.42 10.00 10.24
CA ALA A 11 12.41 9.26 11.03
C ALA A 11 12.07 9.12 12.53
N VAL A 12 11.02 9.76 13.05
CA VAL A 12 10.89 10.00 14.51
C VAL A 12 9.57 9.52 15.15
N MET A 13 8.56 9.05 14.40
CA MET A 13 7.27 8.64 14.99
C MET A 13 6.86 7.19 14.68
N PRO A 14 6.33 6.43 15.66
CA PRO A 14 5.82 5.08 15.45
C PRO A 14 4.69 5.08 14.42
N ALA A 15 4.83 4.23 13.40
CA ALA A 15 4.02 4.22 12.20
C ALA A 15 2.66 3.53 12.42
N ASP A 16 1.62 4.34 12.58
CA ASP A 16 0.24 3.92 12.36
C ASP A 16 -0.22 4.46 11.00
N ALA A 17 -0.47 3.54 10.05
CA ALA A 17 -1.15 3.71 8.76
C ALA A 17 -1.29 5.17 8.24
N HIS A 18 -0.18 5.77 7.82
CA HIS A 18 -0.21 7.14 7.32
C HIS A 18 -0.61 7.21 5.84
N VAL A 19 -1.46 8.19 5.52
CA VAL A 19 -1.67 8.63 4.14
C VAL A 19 -0.42 9.36 3.69
N GLU A 20 0.26 8.86 2.67
CA GLU A 20 1.48 9.47 2.14
C GLU A 20 1.17 10.67 1.24
N TRP A 21 0.07 10.60 0.51
CA TRP A 21 -0.38 11.66 -0.39
C TRP A 21 -1.89 11.58 -0.58
N THR A 22 -2.51 12.75 -0.78
CA THR A 22 -3.92 12.87 -1.15
C THR A 22 -4.01 13.79 -2.36
N ASP A 23 -4.90 13.48 -3.29
CA ASP A 23 -5.14 14.34 -4.43
C ASP A 23 -5.82 15.68 -4.00
N PRO A 24 -5.75 16.75 -4.81
CA PRO A 24 -6.33 18.04 -4.44
C PRO A 24 -7.85 18.01 -4.15
N THR A 25 -8.57 17.02 -4.67
CA THR A 25 -10.01 16.85 -4.44
C THR A 25 -10.33 16.03 -3.19
N SER A 26 -9.33 15.44 -2.54
CA SER A 26 -9.50 14.50 -1.42
C SER A 26 -10.30 13.24 -1.74
N ALA A 27 -10.44 12.90 -3.02
CA ALA A 27 -11.15 11.70 -3.46
C ALA A 27 -10.25 10.45 -3.43
N TYR A 28 -8.94 10.62 -3.60
CA TYR A 28 -7.95 9.55 -3.64
C TYR A 28 -6.80 9.81 -2.68
N SER A 29 -6.32 8.72 -2.09
CA SER A 29 -5.15 8.72 -1.21
C SER A 29 -4.18 7.62 -1.61
N LEU A 30 -2.89 7.93 -1.61
CA LEU A 30 -1.79 6.97 -1.63
C LEU A 30 -1.44 6.61 -0.19
N VAL A 31 -1.49 5.33 0.14
CA VAL A 31 -1.19 4.83 1.47
C VAL A 31 -0.16 3.72 1.40
N GLU A 32 0.69 3.66 2.42
CA GLU A 32 1.64 2.57 2.60
C GLU A 32 1.01 1.47 3.47
N ARG A 33 1.17 0.21 3.08
CA ARG A 33 0.75 -0.95 3.85
C ARG A 33 1.82 -2.03 3.83
N ARG A 34 2.11 -2.60 4.99
CA ARG A 34 2.91 -3.82 5.11
C ARG A 34 2.01 -5.04 4.92
N VAL A 35 2.48 -5.99 4.13
CA VAL A 35 1.79 -7.25 3.87
C VAL A 35 1.95 -8.15 5.10
N ALA A 36 0.82 -8.41 5.77
CA ALA A 36 0.75 -9.36 6.86
C ALA A 36 0.92 -10.81 6.35
N PRO A 37 1.32 -11.77 7.20
CA PRO A 37 1.48 -13.17 6.81
C PRO A 37 0.23 -13.75 6.12
N LEU A 38 -0.97 -13.35 6.57
CA LEU A 38 -2.26 -13.82 6.01
C LEU A 38 -2.52 -13.35 4.58
N GLY A 39 -1.94 -12.21 4.18
CA GLY A 39 -2.10 -11.65 2.83
C GLY A 39 -1.01 -12.11 1.84
N ALA A 40 0.03 -12.81 2.32
CA ALA A 40 1.11 -13.29 1.48
C ALA A 40 0.65 -14.36 0.49
N GLY A 41 1.27 -14.38 -0.70
CA GLY A 41 0.96 -15.33 -1.78
C GLY A 41 -0.12 -14.87 -2.76
N ARG A 42 -0.83 -13.77 -2.47
CA ARG A 42 -1.82 -13.17 -3.39
C ARG A 42 -1.15 -12.40 -4.51
N SER A 43 -1.72 -12.41 -5.70
CA SER A 43 -1.24 -11.56 -6.80
C SER A 43 -1.68 -10.10 -6.61
N VAL A 44 -0.90 -9.16 -7.14
CA VAL A 44 -1.30 -7.74 -7.21
C VAL A 44 -2.65 -7.60 -7.92
N ALA A 45 -2.93 -8.40 -8.96
CA ALA A 45 -4.23 -8.41 -9.62
C ALA A 45 -5.40 -8.71 -8.65
N GLU A 46 -5.23 -9.69 -7.75
CA GLU A 46 -6.24 -10.01 -6.74
C GLU A 46 -6.39 -8.90 -5.69
N LEU A 47 -5.31 -8.22 -5.35
CA LEU A 47 -5.34 -7.08 -4.44
C LEU A 47 -6.12 -5.90 -5.05
N GLU A 48 -5.86 -5.61 -6.32
CA GLU A 48 -6.51 -4.53 -7.07
C GLU A 48 -7.99 -4.78 -7.34
N ALA A 49 -8.48 -6.02 -7.19
CA ALA A 49 -9.91 -6.34 -7.27
C ALA A 49 -10.75 -5.60 -6.21
N THR A 50 -10.13 -5.07 -5.15
CA THR A 50 -10.77 -4.22 -4.13
C THR A 50 -11.04 -2.79 -4.61
N GLY A 51 -10.58 -2.43 -5.82
CA GLY A 51 -10.77 -1.10 -6.41
C GLY A 51 -9.57 -0.15 -6.19
N VAL A 52 -8.51 -0.61 -5.53
CA VAL A 52 -7.24 0.12 -5.42
C VAL A 52 -6.34 -0.16 -6.63
N ARG A 53 -5.29 0.64 -6.79
CA ARG A 53 -4.14 0.34 -7.65
C ARG A 53 -2.90 0.19 -6.78
N VAL A 54 -2.14 -0.88 -6.97
CA VAL A 54 -0.82 -1.03 -6.34
C VAL A 54 0.19 -0.33 -7.25
N CYS A 55 0.89 0.67 -6.73
CA CYS A 55 1.83 1.47 -7.50
C CYS A 55 3.26 0.93 -7.37
N LEU A 56 3.69 0.68 -6.13
CA LEU A 56 5.04 0.27 -5.79
C LEU A 56 4.99 -0.91 -4.83
N LEU A 57 5.82 -1.91 -5.10
CA LEU A 57 6.13 -3.02 -4.21
C LEU A 57 7.58 -2.85 -3.74
N THR A 58 7.81 -2.74 -2.44
CA THR A 58 9.16 -2.74 -1.88
C THR A 58 9.41 -4.05 -1.15
N ARG A 59 10.41 -4.79 -1.62
CA ARG A 59 10.81 -6.08 -1.08
C ARG A 59 12.25 -6.01 -0.58
N GLN A 60 12.45 -6.29 0.70
CA GLN A 60 13.79 -6.28 1.32
C GLN A 60 14.55 -4.96 1.03
N GLY A 61 13.84 -3.83 1.05
CA GLY A 61 14.38 -2.51 0.75
C GLY A 61 14.56 -2.16 -0.73
N VAL A 62 14.23 -3.08 -1.65
CA VAL A 62 14.30 -2.85 -3.11
C VAL A 62 12.90 -2.56 -3.65
N GLY A 63 12.75 -1.39 -4.29
CA GLY A 63 11.50 -0.96 -4.91
C GLY A 63 11.30 -1.51 -6.32
N HIS A 64 10.08 -1.95 -6.61
CA HIS A 64 9.66 -2.46 -7.91
C HIS A 64 8.34 -1.79 -8.29
N LEU A 65 8.21 -1.34 -9.53
CA LEU A 65 6.89 -1.00 -10.06
C LEU A 65 6.01 -2.24 -10.02
N ALA A 66 4.83 -2.09 -9.42
CA ALA A 66 3.93 -3.21 -9.28
C ALA A 66 3.40 -3.65 -10.65
N THR A 67 3.40 -4.95 -10.88
CA THR A 67 2.78 -5.58 -12.04
C THR A 67 1.67 -6.50 -11.56
N PRO A 68 0.61 -6.75 -12.33
CA PRO A 68 -0.49 -7.62 -11.91
C PRO A 68 -0.03 -9.04 -11.53
N ALA A 69 1.07 -9.52 -12.11
CA ALA A 69 1.62 -10.85 -11.88
C ALA A 69 2.53 -10.96 -10.63
N HIS A 70 2.89 -9.84 -10.00
CA HIS A 70 3.66 -9.91 -8.75
C HIS A 70 2.83 -10.59 -7.67
N LEU A 71 3.41 -11.63 -7.07
CA LEU A 71 2.90 -12.21 -5.83
C LEU A 71 3.51 -11.44 -4.66
N VAL A 72 2.66 -10.92 -3.78
CA VAL A 72 3.12 -10.27 -2.56
C VAL A 72 3.62 -11.32 -1.57
N GLN A 73 4.64 -10.96 -0.82
CA GLN A 73 5.26 -11.77 0.22
C GLN A 73 5.02 -11.12 1.59
N GLU A 74 5.15 -11.92 2.65
CA GLU A 74 5.19 -11.39 4.01
C GLU A 74 6.27 -10.30 4.11
N ASP A 75 5.96 -9.25 4.86
CA ASP A 75 6.81 -8.08 5.08
C ASP A 75 7.10 -7.19 3.85
N ASP A 76 6.58 -7.54 2.67
CA ASP A 76 6.55 -6.59 1.56
C ASP A 76 5.82 -5.31 1.98
N VAL A 77 6.29 -4.17 1.46
CA VAL A 77 5.62 -2.89 1.64
C VAL A 77 5.00 -2.48 0.31
N VAL A 78 3.67 -2.41 0.27
CA VAL A 78 2.93 -1.95 -0.91
C VAL A 78 2.48 -0.51 -0.72
N HIS A 79 2.65 0.27 -1.78
CA HIS A 79 2.06 1.61 -1.87
C HIS A 79 0.84 1.51 -2.76
N VAL A 80 -0.33 1.77 -2.19
CA VAL A 80 -1.62 1.61 -2.87
C VAL A 80 -2.35 2.94 -2.96
N ILE A 81 -2.92 3.22 -4.12
CA ILE A 81 -3.76 4.40 -4.35
C ILE A 81 -5.21 3.95 -4.52
N GLY A 82 -6.13 4.64 -3.85
CA GLY A 82 -7.56 4.35 -3.95
C GLY A 82 -8.40 5.41 -3.26
N THR A 83 -9.71 5.32 -3.43
CA THR A 83 -10.66 6.08 -2.61
C THR A 83 -10.63 5.58 -1.16
N PRO A 84 -11.08 6.35 -0.17
CA PRO A 84 -11.13 5.88 1.22
C PRO A 84 -11.84 4.53 1.36
N THR A 85 -12.98 4.35 0.69
CA THR A 85 -13.74 3.08 0.69
C THR A 85 -12.96 1.92 0.05
N ALA A 86 -12.24 2.17 -1.06
CA ALA A 86 -11.43 1.14 -1.70
C ALA A 86 -10.23 0.74 -0.83
N VAL A 87 -9.58 1.72 -0.18
CA VAL A 87 -8.47 1.47 0.75
C VAL A 87 -8.94 0.67 1.97
N GLU A 88 -10.11 0.98 2.53
CA GLU A 88 -10.70 0.19 3.62
C GLU A 88 -11.02 -1.25 3.19
N ALA A 89 -11.53 -1.44 1.97
CA ALA A 89 -11.80 -2.77 1.43
C ALA A 89 -10.50 -3.55 1.19
N PHE A 90 -9.46 -2.89 0.70
CA PHE A 90 -8.11 -3.44 0.59
C PHE A 90 -7.58 -3.89 1.94
N ASP A 91 -7.59 -3.01 2.94
CA ASP A 91 -7.09 -3.27 4.30
C ASP A 91 -7.82 -4.46 4.94
N ARG A 92 -9.13 -4.56 4.76
CA ARG A 92 -9.91 -5.71 5.21
C ARG A 92 -9.49 -7.00 4.51
N SER A 93 -9.32 -6.97 3.19
CA SER A 93 -8.91 -8.16 2.44
C SER A 93 -7.52 -8.67 2.85
N MET A 94 -6.65 -7.79 3.35
CA MET A 94 -5.30 -8.16 3.83
C MET A 94 -5.32 -8.87 5.19
N GLN A 95 -6.43 -8.78 5.92
CA GLN A 95 -6.63 -9.45 7.22
C GLN A 95 -7.31 -10.82 7.07
N GLU A 96 -7.79 -11.15 5.87
CA GLU A 96 -8.44 -12.43 5.57
C GLU A 96 -7.41 -13.44 5.05
N ALA A 97 -7.49 -14.70 5.49
CA ALA A 97 -6.61 -15.76 5.02
C ALA A 97 -6.88 -16.10 3.55
N VAL A 98 -5.82 -16.36 2.79
CA VAL A 98 -5.92 -16.94 1.44
C VAL A 98 -6.67 -18.27 1.52
N ARG A 99 -7.75 -18.41 0.75
CA ARG A 99 -8.52 -19.65 0.63
C ARG A 99 -7.87 -20.66 -0.30
#